data_AF-A0A8I0S805-F1
#
_entry.id   AF-A0A8I0S805-F1
#
_cell.length_a   1.000
_cell.length_b   1.000
_cell.length_c   1.000
_cell.angle_alpha   90.00
_cell.angle_beta   90.00
_cell.angle_gamma   90.00
#
_symmetry.space_group_name_H-M   'P 1'
#
loop_
_entity.id
_entity.type
_entity.pdbx_description
1 polymer ?
#
loop_
_entity_poly.entity_id
_entity_poly.type
_entity_poly.pdbx_seq_one_letter_code
_entity_poly.pdbx_strand_id
1 'polypeptide(L)'
;MTVIDAPAAPATAPAPALRLEGIGHRYGSTQAVADVSLEVAPGRVLALVGPSGCGKSTLLRLVAGLLTPSSGSLHLDGEDATRLRAERRRIG
;
A
#
# COMPACT_ATOMS: atom_id res chain seq x y z
N MET A 1 -3.07 11.10 -7.06
CA MET A 1 -3.78 9.90 -6.56
C MET A 1 -4.47 10.34 -5.29
N THR A 2 -5.78 10.19 -5.21
CA THR A 2 -6.56 10.52 -4.01
C THR A 2 -6.96 9.22 -3.34
N VAL A 3 -6.80 9.18 -2.02
CA VAL A 3 -7.16 8.05 -1.17
C VAL A 3 -8.48 8.40 -0.49
N ILE A 4 -9.49 7.54 -0.65
CA ILE A 4 -10.78 7.71 0.04
C ILE A 4 -10.85 6.62 1.11
N ASP A 5 -10.92 7.05 2.37
CA ASP A 5 -11.23 6.20 3.51
C ASP A 5 -12.69 6.46 3.96
N ALA A 6 -13.39 5.43 4.41
CA ALA A 6 -14.69 5.58 5.06
C ALA A 6 -14.48 6.14 6.51
N PRO A 7 -15.47 6.35 7.39
CA PRO A 7 -15.21 6.90 8.73
C PRO A 7 -14.70 5.86 9.75
N ALA A 8 -13.70 6.23 10.56
CA ALA A 8 -12.97 5.37 11.51
C ALA A 8 -13.73 5.05 12.82
N ALA A 9 -13.37 3.92 13.46
CA ALA A 9 -13.75 3.57 14.83
C ALA A 9 -12.57 3.83 15.80
N PRO A 10 -12.81 4.06 17.11
CA PRO A 10 -11.85 4.75 17.99
C PRO A 10 -10.69 3.89 18.51
N ALA A 11 -9.50 4.51 18.51
CA ALA A 11 -8.28 4.47 19.33
C ALA A 11 -7.89 3.31 20.31
N THR A 12 -8.46 2.11 20.25
CA THR A 12 -7.82 0.88 20.80
C THR A 12 -7.65 -0.15 19.68
N ALA A 13 -7.24 0.33 18.50
CA ALA A 13 -7.36 -0.43 17.28
C ALA A 13 -6.24 -1.50 17.16
N PRO A 14 -6.55 -2.72 16.71
CA PRO A 14 -5.54 -3.69 16.29
C PRO A 14 -4.59 -3.07 15.24
N ALA A 15 -3.38 -3.64 15.12
CA ALA A 15 -2.38 -3.16 14.15
C ALA A 15 -3.00 -2.92 12.77
N PRO A 16 -2.61 -1.85 12.04
CA PRO A 16 -3.20 -1.55 10.75
C PRO A 16 -3.02 -2.74 9.81
N ALA A 17 -4.09 -3.11 9.11
CA ALA A 17 -4.08 -4.21 8.14
C ALA A 17 -3.10 -3.91 6.99
N LEU A 18 -2.93 -2.63 6.64
CA LEU A 18 -1.93 -2.16 5.70
C LEU A 18 -1.29 -0.87 6.22
N ARG A 19 0.04 -0.83 6.24
CA ARG A 19 0.81 0.40 6.48
C ARG A 19 1.86 0.58 5.40
N LEU A 20 1.79 1.70 4.72
CA LEU A 20 2.77 2.14 3.72
C LEU A 20 3.53 3.33 4.28
N GLU A 21 4.86 3.29 4.21
CA GLU A 21 5.73 4.35 4.68
C GLU A 21 6.71 4.71 3.56
N GLY A 22 6.50 5.87 2.94
CA GLY A 22 7.36 6.41 1.88
C GLY A 22 7.53 5.50 0.67
N ILE A 23 6.48 4.76 0.30
CA ILE A 23 6.55 3.76 -0.77
C ILE A 23 6.84 4.46 -2.09
N GLY A 24 7.89 3.99 -2.77
CA GLY A 24 8.25 4.42 -4.11
C GLY A 24 8.50 3.24 -5.05
N HIS A 25 8.26 3.47 -6.33
CA HIS A 25 8.61 2.50 -7.38
C HIS A 25 8.89 3.20 -8.71
N ARG A 26 9.92 2.72 -9.42
CA ARG A 26 10.33 3.21 -10.74
C ARG A 26 10.37 2.07 -11.76
N TYR A 27 9.94 2.36 -12.98
CA TYR A 27 10.19 1.51 -14.14
C TYR A 27 11.24 2.19 -15.02
N GLY A 28 12.48 1.71 -14.98
CA GLY A 28 13.60 2.40 -15.61
C GLY A 28 13.71 3.83 -15.08
N SER A 29 13.60 4.83 -15.96
CA SER A 29 13.63 6.25 -15.61
C SER A 29 12.27 6.80 -15.12
N THR A 30 11.17 6.09 -15.31
CA THR A 30 9.82 6.58 -15.00
C THR A 30 9.44 6.34 -13.54
N GLN A 31 9.11 7.40 -12.80
CA GLN A 31 8.60 7.32 -11.43
C GLN A 31 7.11 7.00 -11.43
N ALA A 32 6.76 5.74 -11.17
CA ALA A 32 5.37 5.30 -11.16
C ALA A 32 4.67 5.54 -9.82
N VAL A 33 5.41 5.43 -8.71
CA VAL A 33 4.94 5.75 -7.37
C VAL A 33 6.01 6.59 -6.67
N ALA A 34 5.60 7.69 -6.06
CA ALA A 34 6.46 8.65 -5.40
C ALA A 34 5.99 8.86 -3.96
N ASP A 35 6.76 8.36 -3.00
CA ASP A 35 6.63 8.70 -1.57
C ASP A 35 5.19 8.58 -1.02
N VAL A 36 4.58 7.41 -1.21
CA VAL A 36 3.22 7.16 -0.73
C VAL A 36 3.26 6.63 0.70
N SER A 37 2.65 7.38 1.61
CA SER A 37 2.41 6.95 2.99
C SER A 37 0.91 6.93 3.28
N LEU A 38 0.42 5.80 3.77
CA LEU A 38 -0.99 5.62 4.17
C LEU A 38 -1.13 4.45 5.15
N GLU A 39 -2.20 4.47 5.92
CA GLU A 39 -2.58 3.39 6.81
C GLU A 39 -4.04 2.99 6.53
N VAL A 40 -4.30 1.69 6.55
CA VAL A 40 -5.64 1.12 6.43
C VAL A 40 -5.89 0.30 7.68
N ALA A 41 -6.88 0.72 8.47
CA ALA A 41 -7.27 -0.05 9.64
C ALA A 41 -7.93 -1.38 9.23
N PRO A 42 -7.94 -2.40 10.11
CA PRO A 42 -8.62 -3.65 9.82
C PRO A 42 -10.12 -3.46 9.53
N GLY A 43 -10.67 -4.27 8.62
CA GLY A 43 -12.07 -4.20 8.20
C GLY A 43 -12.43 -2.98 7.33
N ARG A 44 -11.42 -2.28 6.81
CA ARG A 44 -11.61 -1.09 5.96
C ARG A 44 -11.39 -1.38 4.49
N VAL A 45 -12.18 -0.70 3.66
CA VAL A 45 -12.04 -0.73 2.21
C VAL A 45 -11.36 0.56 1.76
N LEU A 46 -10.19 0.41 1.15
CA LEU A 46 -9.44 1.52 0.56
C LEU A 46 -9.76 1.65 -0.93
N ALA A 47 -10.25 2.82 -1.35
CA ALA A 47 -10.40 3.13 -2.77
C ALA A 47 -9.28 4.07 -3.26
N LEU A 48 -8.56 3.66 -4.30
CA LEU A 48 -7.57 4.48 -4.99
C LEU A 48 -8.20 5.16 -6.21
N VAL A 49 -8.28 6.48 -6.20
CA VAL A 49 -8.92 7.26 -7.28
C VAL A 49 -7.93 8.21 -7.93
N GLY A 50 -8.03 8.39 -9.25
CA GLY A 50 -7.24 9.36 -10.00
C GLY A 50 -7.07 9.01 -11.47
N PRO A 51 -6.44 9.90 -12.27
CA PRO A 51 -6.29 9.73 -13.72
C PRO A 51 -5.55 8.45 -14.12
N SER A 52 -5.76 7.96 -15.34
CA SER A 52 -4.96 6.87 -15.90
C SER A 52 -3.46 7.24 -15.88
N GLY A 53 -2.60 6.27 -15.53
CA GLY A 53 -1.15 6.49 -15.44
C GLY A 53 -0.63 7.08 -14.12
N CYS A 54 -1.50 7.48 -13.17
CA CYS A 54 -1.03 8.10 -11.92
C CYS A 54 -0.46 7.13 -10.85
N GLY A 55 -0.19 5.87 -11.20
CA GLY A 55 0.45 4.91 -10.29
C GLY A 55 -0.45 3.96 -9.51
N LYS A 56 -1.79 4.06 -9.62
CA LYS A 56 -2.74 3.22 -8.85
C LYS A 56 -2.47 1.72 -8.98
N SER A 57 -2.42 1.21 -10.21
CA SER A 57 -2.18 -0.21 -10.45
C SER A 57 -0.75 -0.63 -10.09
N THR A 58 0.20 0.31 -10.07
CA THR A 58 1.55 0.04 -9.56
C THR A 58 1.52 -0.10 -8.04
N LEU A 59 0.84 0.80 -7.33
CA LEU A 59 0.67 0.73 -5.89
C LEU A 59 -0.04 -0.57 -5.46
N LEU A 60 -1.13 -0.93 -6.14
CA LEU A 60 -1.83 -2.20 -5.87
C LEU A 60 -0.94 -3.42 -6.10
N ARG A 61 -0.09 -3.42 -7.14
CA ARG A 61 0.86 -4.51 -7.38
C ARG A 61 1.98 -4.57 -6.33
N LEU A 62 2.42 -3.42 -5.80
CA LEU A 62 3.35 -3.35 -4.68
C LEU A 62 2.73 -3.92 -3.41
N VAL A 63 1.45 -3.62 -3.14
CA VAL A 63 0.69 -4.18 -2.00
C VAL A 63 0.43 -5.67 -2.19
N ALA A 64 0.16 -6.13 -3.40
CA ALA A 64 -0.05 -7.54 -3.71
C ALA A 64 1.25 -8.37 -3.74
N GLY A 65 2.44 -7.75 -3.66
CA GLY A 65 3.71 -8.47 -3.74
C GLY A 65 4.09 -8.96 -5.13
N LEU A 66 3.44 -8.40 -6.15
CA LEU A 66 3.77 -8.60 -7.55
C LEU A 66 4.91 -7.70 -8.01
N LEU A 67 5.20 -6.64 -7.24
CA LEU A 67 6.34 -5.76 -7.41
C LEU A 67 7.03 -5.55 -6.07
N THR A 68 8.33 -5.29 -6.11
CA THR A 68 9.10 -4.85 -4.94
C THR A 68 9.24 -3.32 -4.97
N PRO A 69 8.95 -2.62 -3.88
CA PRO A 69 9.18 -1.17 -3.80
C PRO A 69 10.67 -0.86 -3.99
N SER A 70 10.96 0.24 -4.69
CA SER A 70 12.34 0.74 -4.81
C SER A 70 12.76 1.56 -3.59
N SER A 71 11.81 1.99 -2.78
CA SER A 71 12.02 2.75 -1.54
C SER A 71 10.82 2.58 -0.60
N GLY A 72 11.05 2.86 0.68
CA GLY A 72 10.02 2.78 1.72
C GLY A 72 9.81 1.36 2.26
N SER A 73 8.83 1.23 3.15
CA SER A 73 8.45 -0.02 3.79
C SER A 73 6.95 -0.25 3.75
N LEU A 74 6.58 -1.52 3.69
CA LEU A 74 5.20 -1.98 3.64
C LEU A 74 4.99 -3.03 4.72
N HIS A 75 4.00 -2.81 5.58
CA HIS A 75 3.60 -3.77 6.59
C HIS A 75 2.17 -4.24 6.35
N LEU A 76 1.93 -5.54 6.58
CA LEU A 76 0.61 -6.17 6.57
C LEU A 76 0.37 -6.77 7.95
N ASP A 77 -0.76 -6.42 8.57
CA ASP A 77 -1.11 -6.87 9.93
C ASP A 77 0.02 -6.66 10.97
N GLY A 78 0.81 -5.59 10.80
CA GLY A 78 1.96 -5.26 11.63
C GLY A 78 3.26 -6.02 11.31
N GLU A 79 3.25 -6.96 10.36
CA GLU A 79 4.45 -7.68 9.90
C GLU A 79 5.08 -7.01 8.67
N ASP A 80 6.41 -6.97 8.59
CA ASP A 80 7.12 -6.44 7.42
C ASP A 80 6.89 -7.34 6.20
N ALA A 81 6.22 -6.78 5.20
CA ALA A 81 5.91 -7.43 3.93
C ALA A 81 6.61 -6.76 2.75
N THR A 82 7.54 -5.82 2.99
CA THR A 82 8.22 -5.01 1.98
C THR A 82 8.82 -5.86 0.85
N ARG A 83 9.40 -7.02 1.19
CA ARG A 83 10.02 -7.95 0.23
C ARG A 83 9.30 -9.30 0.13
N LEU A 84 8.15 -9.46 0.77
CA LEU A 84 7.38 -10.70 0.64
C LEU A 84 6.77 -10.80 -0.75
N ARG A 85 6.90 -11.99 -1.36
CA ARG A 85 6.27 -12.36 -2.62
C ARG A 85 4.77 -12.59 -2.42
N ALA A 86 4.00 -12.43 -3.49
CA ALA A 86 2.55 -12.57 -3.47
C ALA A 86 2.07 -13.84 -2.75
N GLU A 87 2.68 -15.01 -3.00
CA GLU A 87 2.25 -16.28 -2.37
C GLU A 87 2.37 -16.31 -0.84
N ARG A 88 3.19 -15.41 -0.26
CA ARG A 88 3.42 -15.32 1.19
C ARG A 88 2.65 -14.18 1.83
N ARG A 89 2.00 -13.32 1.04
CA ARG A 89 1.20 -12.23 1.59
C ARG A 89 -0.18 -12.78 1.93
N ARG A 90 -0.56 -12.68 3.19
CA ARG A 90 -1.86 -13.09 3.70
C ARG A 90 -2.93 -12.03 3.39
N ILE A 91 -3.14 -11.76 2.10
CA ILE A 91 -4.12 -10.76 1.64
C ILE A 91 -5.38 -11.53 1.24
N GLY A 92 -6.39 -11.54 2.12
CA GLY A 92 -7.65 -12.26 1.95
C GLY A 92 -8.57 -12.10 3.15
#